data_AF-A0A8I0LCT7-F1
#
_entry.id   AF-A0A8I0LCT7-F1
#
_cell.length_a   1.000
_cell.length_b   1.000
_cell.length_c   1.000
_cell.angle_alpha   90.00
_cell.angle_beta   90.00
_cell.angle_gamma   90.00
#
_symmetry.space_group_name_H-M   'P 1'
#
loop_
_entity.id
_entity.type
_entity.pdbx_description
1 polymer ?
#
loop_
_entity_poly.entity_id
_entity_poly.type
_entity_poly.pdbx_seq_one_letter_code
_entity_poly.pdbx_strand_id
1 'polypeptide(L)'
;MTLTASAGSLCALRRAACGDDASTRGAKTRSEERRVWLVGDAKPATTMREQGMDGSAMKLLWALALVGTCTPVAAKETLQCPDTLRVSDAVLQSPDLPAGTSIDLERNGSLRLFSMGVYSGHPRDMAQLIPSNEGEPKPRGRSISIWRFEGPYPYGKYLVCAYGPVGSVQVYKRVGDPVTACTGEARKDAAHEAILGASFECK
;
A
#
# COMPACT_ATOMS: atom_id res chain seq x y z
N MET A 1 53.36 -34.60 -5.08
CA MET A 1 52.64 -35.44 -4.10
C MET A 1 51.16 -35.20 -4.32
N THR A 2 50.50 -36.22 -4.87
CA THR A 2 49.13 -36.20 -5.36
C THR A 2 48.25 -36.85 -4.30
N LEU A 3 47.17 -36.19 -3.88
CA LEU A 3 46.13 -36.81 -3.04
C LEU A 3 44.78 -36.57 -3.71
N THR A 4 44.23 -37.67 -4.22
CA THR A 4 42.89 -37.83 -4.79
C THR A 4 42.08 -38.75 -3.88
N ALA A 5 40.74 -38.62 -4.00
CA ALA A 5 39.66 -39.45 -3.44
C ALA A 5 39.21 -39.09 -2.01
N SER A 6 37.94 -39.22 -1.61
CA SER A 6 36.84 -40.00 -2.19
C SER A 6 35.46 -39.39 -1.91
N ALA A 7 34.51 -39.74 -2.78
CA ALA A 7 33.07 -39.64 -2.55
C ALA A 7 32.54 -41.01 -2.07
N GLY A 8 31.62 -41.00 -1.11
CA GLY A 8 30.76 -42.11 -0.68
C GLY A 8 29.58 -41.52 0.09
N SER A 9 28.35 -41.55 -0.41
CA SER A 9 27.41 -42.68 -0.52
C SER A 9 26.86 -43.12 0.85
N LEU A 10 25.54 -42.94 1.03
CA LEU A 10 24.57 -43.46 2.04
C LEU A 10 23.54 -42.32 2.25
N CYS A 11 22.25 -42.42 1.91
CA CYS A 11 21.31 -43.47 2.27
C CYS A 11 20.10 -43.44 1.32
N ALA A 12 19.86 -44.55 0.61
CA ALA A 12 18.55 -44.91 0.09
C ALA A 12 17.82 -45.79 1.14
N LEU A 13 16.50 -45.95 0.95
CA LEU A 13 15.53 -46.80 1.67
C LEU A 13 14.71 -46.14 2.79
N ARG A 14 13.47 -45.73 2.46
CA ARG A 14 12.26 -46.46 2.87
C ARG A 14 11.00 -45.92 2.17
N ARG A 15 10.38 -46.76 1.33
CA ARG A 15 8.94 -46.73 1.02
C ARG A 15 8.22 -47.57 2.08
N ALA A 16 7.07 -47.09 2.54
CA ALA A 16 5.80 -47.83 2.76
C ALA A 16 4.97 -47.15 3.85
N ALA A 17 3.77 -46.67 3.49
CA ALA A 17 2.50 -47.06 4.10
C ALA A 17 1.36 -46.19 3.54
N CYS A 18 0.48 -46.83 2.76
CA CYS A 18 -0.89 -46.36 2.53
C CYS A 18 -1.68 -46.40 3.84
N GLY A 19 -2.66 -45.51 3.95
CA GLY A 19 -3.72 -45.57 4.95
C GLY A 19 -4.90 -44.74 4.46
N ASP A 20 -5.85 -45.41 3.83
CA ASP A 20 -7.19 -44.90 3.50
C ASP A 20 -7.94 -44.52 4.78
N ASP A 21 -8.70 -43.43 4.73
CA ASP A 21 -9.98 -43.42 5.44
C ASP A 21 -11.00 -42.54 4.72
N ALA A 22 -12.10 -43.18 4.33
CA ALA A 22 -13.25 -42.59 3.70
C ALA A 22 -14.20 -42.10 4.80
N SER A 23 -14.66 -40.84 4.72
CA SER A 23 -15.81 -40.40 5.50
C SER A 23 -16.89 -39.81 4.60
N THR A 24 -17.91 -40.66 4.47
CA THR A 24 -19.30 -40.52 4.02
C THR A 24 -19.94 -39.13 3.89
N ARG A 25 -20.63 -39.01 2.73
CA ARG A 25 -21.89 -38.30 2.46
C ARG A 25 -22.82 -38.10 3.68
N GLY A 26 -23.32 -36.87 3.84
CA GLY A 26 -24.53 -36.53 4.59
C GLY A 26 -25.26 -35.36 3.91
N ALA A 27 -26.53 -35.55 3.59
CA ALA A 27 -27.36 -34.67 2.77
C ALA A 27 -28.17 -33.65 3.57
N LYS A 28 -28.23 -32.41 3.04
CA LYS A 28 -29.41 -31.55 2.80
C LYS A 28 -30.55 -31.48 3.86
N THR A 29 -30.66 -30.31 4.51
CA THR A 29 -31.90 -29.63 4.97
C THR A 29 -31.60 -28.11 4.91
N ARG A 30 -32.14 -27.28 4.00
CA ARG A 30 -33.46 -26.59 3.89
C ARG A 30 -34.03 -26.02 5.21
N SER A 31 -34.43 -24.75 5.13
CA SER A 31 -35.11 -23.88 6.13
C SER A 31 -34.11 -23.23 7.10
N GLU A 32 -34.06 -21.92 7.35
CA GLU A 32 -35.13 -20.92 7.35
C GLU A 32 -34.48 -19.53 7.52
N GLU A 33 -34.36 -18.71 6.47
CA GLU A 33 -33.90 -17.32 6.63
C GLU A 33 -35.09 -16.37 6.58
N ARG A 34 -35.71 -16.25 7.76
CA ARG A 34 -36.69 -15.20 8.08
C ARG A 34 -35.91 -14.01 8.65
N ARG A 35 -35.66 -12.99 7.84
CA ARG A 35 -35.53 -11.62 8.35
C ARG A 35 -36.05 -10.62 7.32
N VAL A 36 -37.36 -10.42 7.45
CA VAL A 36 -38.09 -9.24 6.98
C VAL A 36 -37.35 -8.01 7.51
N TRP A 37 -36.72 -7.24 6.63
CA TRP A 37 -36.36 -5.87 6.95
C TRP A 37 -37.61 -5.01 6.71
N LEU A 38 -38.14 -4.52 7.82
CA LEU A 38 -39.15 -3.49 7.88
C LEU A 38 -38.64 -2.28 7.09
N VAL A 39 -39.29 -1.98 5.97
CA VAL A 39 -39.19 -0.68 5.31
C VAL A 39 -39.91 0.30 6.22
N GLY A 40 -39.14 0.99 7.07
CA GLY A 40 -39.63 2.07 7.90
C GLY A 40 -39.82 3.31 7.04
N ASP A 41 -41.09 3.68 6.86
CA ASP A 41 -41.55 4.95 6.34
C ASP A 41 -40.82 6.14 6.99
N ALA A 42 -40.27 7.02 6.16
CA ALA A 42 -39.89 8.37 6.55
C ALA A 42 -40.43 9.35 5.51
N LYS A 43 -41.68 9.78 5.74
CA LYS A 43 -42.21 11.03 5.20
C LYS A 43 -42.57 11.89 6.41
N PRO A 44 -42.04 13.12 6.47
CA PRO A 44 -42.99 14.21 6.66
C PRO A 44 -42.86 15.24 5.54
N ALA A 45 -44.03 15.52 4.96
CA ALA A 45 -44.26 16.68 4.14
C ALA A 45 -44.21 17.92 5.04
N THR A 46 -43.22 18.78 4.84
CA THR A 46 -43.28 20.16 5.32
C THR A 46 -43.79 21.01 4.18
N THR A 47 -45.10 21.25 4.20
CA THR A 47 -45.78 22.30 3.46
C THR A 47 -45.23 23.64 3.93
N MET A 48 -44.36 24.27 3.15
CA MET A 48 -44.09 25.69 3.29
C MET A 48 -44.97 26.49 2.35
N ARG A 49 -45.56 27.52 2.95
CA ARG A 49 -46.54 28.45 2.42
C ARG A 49 -45.74 29.60 1.83
N GLU A 50 -45.53 29.61 0.51
CA GLU A 50 -44.93 30.77 -0.15
C GLU A 50 -45.99 31.79 -0.53
N GLN A 51 -45.71 33.00 -0.07
CA GLN A 51 -46.50 34.20 -0.15
C GLN A 51 -46.45 34.73 -1.59
N GLY A 52 -47.61 35.17 -2.09
CA GLY A 52 -47.66 35.95 -3.32
C GLY A 52 -46.86 37.24 -3.16
N MET A 53 -46.03 37.55 -4.14
CA MET A 53 -45.37 38.84 -4.23
C MET A 53 -45.57 39.40 -5.64
N ASP A 54 -46.20 40.57 -5.63
CA ASP A 54 -46.71 41.32 -6.76
C ASP A 54 -45.66 41.67 -7.81
N GLY A 55 -46.15 41.81 -9.04
CA GLY A 55 -45.37 42.26 -10.18
C GLY A 55 -44.90 43.69 -10.00
N SER A 56 -43.58 43.90 -10.02
CA SER A 56 -42.88 45.08 -10.53
C SER A 56 -41.41 45.00 -10.13
N ALA A 57 -40.57 44.37 -10.95
CA ALA A 57 -39.13 44.70 -11.04
C ALA A 57 -38.46 43.81 -12.09
N MET A 58 -38.94 43.92 -13.33
CA MET A 58 -38.14 43.66 -14.51
C MET A 58 -36.93 44.61 -14.48
N LYS A 59 -35.72 44.13 -14.09
CA LYS A 59 -34.37 44.64 -14.48
C LYS A 59 -33.18 44.36 -13.52
N LEU A 60 -33.25 43.44 -12.55
CA LEU A 60 -32.11 43.19 -11.64
C LEU A 60 -31.76 41.70 -11.44
N LEU A 61 -31.84 40.91 -12.52
CA LEU A 61 -31.73 39.44 -12.49
C LEU A 61 -30.55 38.86 -13.28
N TRP A 62 -29.43 39.58 -13.42
CA TRP A 62 -28.24 39.11 -14.15
C TRP A 62 -26.89 39.38 -13.45
N ALA A 63 -26.83 39.41 -12.11
CA ALA A 63 -25.58 39.75 -11.40
C ALA A 63 -25.03 38.67 -10.43
N LEU A 64 -25.59 37.46 -10.37
CA LEU A 64 -25.23 36.47 -9.34
C LEU A 64 -24.95 35.06 -9.88
N ALA A 65 -24.35 34.96 -11.06
CA ALA A 65 -23.99 33.67 -11.66
C ALA A 65 -22.50 33.60 -12.04
N LEU A 66 -21.61 33.77 -11.06
CA LEU A 66 -20.18 33.47 -11.20
C LEU A 66 -19.62 32.92 -9.87
N VAL A 67 -20.38 32.02 -9.23
CA VAL A 67 -19.78 31.13 -8.22
C VAL A 67 -19.04 30.07 -9.01
N GLY A 68 -17.77 30.34 -9.30
CA GLY A 68 -16.85 29.40 -9.94
C GLY A 68 -16.82 28.12 -9.12
N THR A 69 -17.39 27.05 -9.67
CA THR A 69 -17.29 25.70 -9.11
C THR A 69 -15.84 25.27 -9.22
N CYS A 70 -15.07 25.45 -8.14
CA CYS A 70 -13.74 24.89 -8.03
C CYS A 70 -13.90 23.37 -7.89
N THR A 71 -13.95 22.66 -9.01
CA THR A 71 -13.90 21.20 -9.00
C THR A 71 -12.52 20.80 -8.45
N PRO A 72 -12.43 20.03 -7.36
CA PRO A 72 -11.15 19.55 -6.90
C PRO A 72 -10.53 18.69 -8.00
N VAL A 73 -9.44 19.19 -8.60
CA VAL A 73 -8.53 18.32 -9.34
C VAL A 73 -8.01 17.31 -8.33
N ALA A 74 -8.39 16.05 -8.51
CA ALA A 74 -7.79 14.95 -7.78
C ALA A 74 -6.30 14.97 -8.12
N ALA A 75 -5.50 15.54 -7.22
CA ALA A 75 -4.06 15.61 -7.40
C ALA A 75 -3.51 14.18 -7.44
N LYS A 76 -2.82 13.83 -8.52
CA LYS A 76 -2.10 12.56 -8.59
C LYS A 76 -1.08 12.51 -7.46
N GLU A 77 -1.22 11.51 -6.60
CA GLU A 77 -0.28 11.33 -5.51
C GLU A 77 0.96 10.60 -6.00
N THR A 78 2.13 11.17 -5.74
CA THR A 78 3.42 10.57 -6.11
C THR A 78 4.37 10.49 -4.92
N LEU A 79 5.31 9.55 -5.01
CA LEU A 79 6.48 9.48 -4.13
C LEU A 79 7.70 9.13 -4.99
N GLN A 80 8.74 9.95 -4.91
CA GLN A 80 10.01 9.73 -5.58
C GLN A 80 11.04 9.25 -4.57
N CYS A 81 11.79 8.23 -4.96
CA CYS A 81 12.77 7.58 -4.11
C CYS A 81 14.12 7.59 -4.84
N PRO A 82 15.03 8.50 -4.44
CA PRO A 82 16.37 8.54 -5.02
C PRO A 82 17.10 7.22 -4.79
N ASP A 83 18.12 6.97 -5.60
CA ASP A 83 19.03 5.82 -5.47
C ASP A 83 19.79 5.81 -4.16
N THR A 84 20.03 7.00 -3.60
CA THR A 84 20.75 7.22 -2.35
C THR A 84 20.00 8.21 -1.47
N LEU A 85 19.96 7.91 -0.17
CA LEU A 85 19.44 8.78 0.87
C LEU A 85 20.62 9.29 1.71
N ARG A 86 20.71 10.62 1.84
CA ARG A 86 21.64 11.28 2.75
C ARG A 86 20.90 11.60 4.03
N VAL A 87 21.44 11.15 5.16
CA VAL A 87 20.91 11.46 6.48
C VAL A 87 21.84 12.48 7.11
N SER A 88 21.40 13.73 7.19
CA SER A 88 22.08 14.79 7.93
C SER A 88 21.28 15.14 9.18
N ASP A 89 21.98 15.42 10.28
CA ASP A 89 21.40 15.98 11.52
C ASP A 89 20.30 15.13 12.18
N ALA A 90 20.33 13.81 11.97
CA ALA A 90 19.44 12.89 12.67
C ALA A 90 19.84 12.79 14.15
N VAL A 91 18.91 13.14 15.04
CA VAL A 91 19.04 12.90 16.48
C VAL A 91 18.60 11.47 16.77
N LEU A 92 19.55 10.61 17.11
CA LEU A 92 19.24 9.28 17.63
C LEU A 92 18.97 9.38 19.13
N GLN A 93 17.88 8.75 19.55
CA GLN A 93 17.50 8.64 20.95
C GLN A 93 17.39 7.15 21.30
N SER A 94 17.95 6.76 22.44
CA SER A 94 17.76 5.43 23.01
C SER A 94 17.39 5.57 24.47
N PRO A 95 16.28 4.97 24.92
CA PRO A 95 15.89 4.99 26.33
C PRO A 95 16.83 4.17 27.22
N ASP A 96 17.65 3.29 26.63
CA ASP A 96 18.53 2.39 27.35
C ASP A 96 19.89 3.02 27.71
N LEU A 97 20.12 4.25 27.27
CA LEU A 97 21.38 4.94 27.48
C LEU A 97 21.39 5.72 28.80
N PRO A 98 22.50 5.65 29.58
CA PRO A 98 22.64 6.42 30.80
C PRO A 98 22.53 7.93 30.54
N ALA A 99 22.03 8.67 31.54
CA ALA A 99 21.96 10.12 31.48
C ALA A 99 23.35 10.74 31.20
N GLY A 100 23.39 11.77 30.35
CA GLY A 100 24.63 12.45 29.96
C GLY A 100 25.42 11.77 28.83
N THR A 101 24.91 10.67 28.27
CA THR A 101 25.49 10.04 27.06
C THR A 101 24.82 10.57 25.79
N SER A 102 25.58 10.58 24.69
CA SER A 102 25.12 11.02 23.37
C SER A 102 25.40 9.94 22.33
N ILE A 103 24.49 9.79 21.37
CA ILE A 103 24.70 8.94 20.19
C ILE A 103 25.11 9.85 19.03
N ASP A 104 26.25 9.57 18.42
CA ASP A 104 26.61 10.16 17.12
C ASP A 104 26.41 9.11 16.03
N LEU A 105 25.74 9.49 14.95
CA LEU A 105 25.62 8.66 13.76
C LEU A 105 26.69 9.11 12.78
N GLU A 106 27.61 8.21 12.43
CA GLU A 106 28.68 8.52 11.50
C GLU A 106 28.10 8.95 10.14
N ARG A 107 28.26 10.25 9.83
CA ARG A 107 27.61 10.97 8.71
C ARG A 107 28.17 10.64 7.31
N ASN A 108 29.10 9.70 7.22
CA ASN A 108 29.87 9.45 6.01
C ASN A 108 29.12 8.55 5.01
N GLY A 109 28.01 7.94 5.40
CA GLY A 109 27.25 7.01 4.56
C GLY A 109 26.11 7.65 3.76
N SER A 110 26.08 7.43 2.45
CA SER A 110 24.83 7.47 1.68
C SER A 110 24.15 6.11 1.78
N LEU A 111 22.91 6.07 2.24
CA LEU A 111 22.14 4.83 2.30
C LEU A 111 21.58 4.53 0.91
N ARG A 112 21.97 3.39 0.31
CA ARG A 112 21.43 2.99 -0.99
C ARG A 112 19.99 2.51 -0.86
N LEU A 113 19.19 2.76 -1.88
CA LEU A 113 17.82 2.22 -1.98
C LEU A 113 17.89 0.69 -2.04
N PHE A 114 17.22 0.05 -1.09
CA PHE A 114 17.17 -1.39 -0.92
C PHE A 114 15.89 -1.98 -1.50
N SER A 115 14.75 -1.38 -1.19
CA SER A 115 13.45 -1.87 -1.67
C SER A 115 12.41 -0.76 -1.73
N MET A 116 11.30 -1.06 -2.41
CA MET A 116 10.09 -0.24 -2.37
C MET A 116 8.87 -1.16 -2.20
N GLY A 117 7.78 -0.62 -1.67
CA GLY A 117 6.53 -1.34 -1.58
C GLY A 117 5.36 -0.48 -1.12
N VAL A 118 4.20 -1.11 -1.04
CA VAL A 118 2.98 -0.51 -0.47
C VAL A 118 2.55 -1.32 0.74
N TYR A 119 2.09 -0.66 1.79
CA TYR A 119 1.68 -1.27 3.06
C TYR A 119 0.24 -0.89 3.41
N SER A 120 -0.46 -1.82 4.07
CA SER A 120 -1.78 -1.60 4.68
C SER A 120 -1.61 -1.28 6.16
N GLY A 121 -1.60 -0.01 6.52
CA GLY A 121 -1.21 0.46 7.84
C GLY A 121 0.23 0.99 7.88
N HIS A 122 0.64 1.44 9.05
CA HIS A 122 1.95 2.06 9.22
C HIS A 122 3.05 1.02 8.92
N PRO A 123 4.19 1.38 8.31
CA PRO A 123 5.22 0.38 7.96
C PRO A 123 5.76 -0.45 9.14
N ARG A 124 5.63 0.08 10.37
CA ARG A 124 5.94 -0.63 11.62
C ARG A 124 5.02 -1.82 11.90
N ASP A 125 3.83 -1.85 11.30
CA ASP A 125 2.86 -2.94 11.43
C ASP A 125 3.20 -4.10 10.47
N MET A 126 4.21 -3.92 9.61
CA MET A 126 4.76 -4.96 8.71
C MET A 126 3.76 -5.59 7.73
N ALA A 127 2.64 -4.93 7.47
CA ALA A 127 1.58 -5.40 6.58
C ALA A 127 1.83 -5.00 5.10
N GLN A 128 2.91 -5.53 4.50
CA GLN A 128 3.25 -5.26 3.11
C GLN A 128 2.23 -5.89 2.15
N LEU A 129 1.80 -5.13 1.14
CA LEU A 129 0.90 -5.57 0.08
C LEU A 129 1.66 -6.13 -1.10
N ILE A 130 1.15 -7.24 -1.63
CA ILE A 130 1.65 -7.88 -2.84
C ILE A 130 1.10 -7.11 -4.07
N PRO A 131 1.93 -6.79 -5.08
CA PRO A 131 1.44 -6.22 -6.33
C PRO A 131 0.43 -7.15 -7.02
N SER A 132 -0.63 -6.60 -7.59
CA SER A 132 -1.64 -7.33 -8.36
C SER A 132 -1.10 -7.96 -9.64
N ASN A 133 0.03 -7.48 -10.16
CA ASN A 133 0.71 -8.02 -11.35
C ASN A 133 1.92 -8.91 -10.97
N GLU A 134 2.00 -9.36 -9.73
CA GLU A 134 3.05 -10.28 -9.32
C GLU A 134 2.91 -11.62 -10.05
N GLY A 135 4.04 -12.18 -10.52
CA GLY A 135 4.07 -13.38 -11.36
C GLY A 135 3.90 -13.14 -12.86
N GLU A 136 3.52 -11.94 -13.30
CA GLU A 136 3.48 -11.59 -14.72
C GLU A 136 4.89 -11.36 -15.30
N PRO A 137 5.13 -11.59 -16.60
CA PRO A 137 6.42 -11.31 -17.24
C PRO A 137 6.81 -9.83 -17.11
N LYS A 138 8.01 -9.56 -16.56
CA LYS A 138 8.54 -8.21 -16.35
C LYS A 138 9.50 -7.81 -17.48
N PRO A 139 9.48 -6.55 -17.96
CA PRO A 139 10.45 -6.07 -18.94
C PRO A 139 11.88 -6.07 -18.38
N ARG A 140 12.91 -6.26 -19.23
CA ARG A 140 14.31 -6.21 -18.77
C ARG A 140 14.69 -4.80 -18.34
N GLY A 141 15.45 -4.67 -17.24
CA GLY A 141 16.01 -3.39 -16.77
C GLY A 141 15.03 -2.46 -16.02
N ARG A 142 13.73 -2.77 -16.04
CA ARG A 142 12.70 -2.03 -15.31
C ARG A 142 11.78 -3.00 -14.58
N SER A 143 11.50 -2.72 -13.31
CA SER A 143 10.46 -3.44 -12.57
C SER A 143 9.24 -2.55 -12.47
N ILE A 144 8.10 -3.01 -13.01
CA ILE A 144 6.81 -2.35 -12.84
C ILE A 144 5.96 -3.19 -11.89
N SER A 145 5.48 -2.57 -10.83
CA SER A 145 4.60 -3.18 -9.82
C SER A 145 3.31 -2.38 -9.75
N ILE A 146 2.16 -3.04 -9.81
CA ILE A 146 0.84 -2.42 -9.79
C ILE A 146 0.12 -2.91 -8.55
N TRP A 147 -0.25 -2.02 -7.65
CA TRP A 147 -1.11 -2.33 -6.50
C TRP A 147 -2.51 -1.79 -6.79
N ARG A 148 -3.49 -2.70 -6.87
CA ARG A 148 -4.92 -2.36 -6.86
C ARG A 148 -5.47 -2.56 -5.46
N PHE A 149 -6.23 -1.58 -4.99
CA PHE A 149 -6.73 -1.54 -3.63
C PHE A 149 -8.15 -2.06 -3.59
N GLU A 150 -8.31 -3.32 -3.18
CA GLU A 150 -9.58 -4.01 -3.08
C GLU A 150 -9.97 -4.15 -1.60
N GLY A 151 -11.00 -3.42 -1.19
CA GLY A 151 -11.53 -3.48 0.18
C GLY A 151 -11.12 -2.30 1.07
N PRO A 152 -11.55 -2.33 2.36
CA PRO A 152 -11.31 -1.24 3.28
C PRO A 152 -9.86 -1.26 3.80
N TYR A 153 -9.24 -0.08 3.87
CA TYR A 153 -7.92 0.13 4.48
C TYR A 153 -8.07 1.02 5.73
N PRO A 154 -8.60 0.50 6.85
CA PRO A 154 -8.95 1.30 8.03
C PRO A 154 -7.73 1.99 8.66
N TYR A 155 -6.54 1.42 8.48
CA TYR A 155 -5.27 1.98 8.97
C TYR A 155 -4.53 2.79 7.89
N GLY A 156 -5.17 3.01 6.73
CA GLY A 156 -4.60 3.72 5.59
C GLY A 156 -3.68 2.87 4.72
N LYS A 157 -3.22 3.48 3.63
CA LYS A 157 -2.31 2.89 2.66
C LYS A 157 -1.02 3.71 2.65
N TYR A 158 0.14 3.07 2.63
CA TYR A 158 1.43 3.74 2.72
C TYR A 158 2.36 3.29 1.60
N LEU A 159 2.95 4.25 0.89
CA LEU A 159 4.07 4.03 -0.02
C LEU A 159 5.35 4.03 0.81
N VAL A 160 6.27 3.10 0.54
CA VAL A 160 7.49 2.92 1.32
C VAL A 160 8.69 2.75 0.41
N CYS A 161 9.78 3.44 0.76
CA CYS A 161 11.12 3.24 0.22
C CYS A 161 12.08 2.97 1.36
N ALA A 162 12.72 1.80 1.32
CA ALA A 162 13.63 1.34 2.34
C ALA A 162 15.08 1.50 1.86
N TYR A 163 15.92 2.02 2.73
CA TYR A 163 17.29 2.42 2.48
C TYR A 163 18.25 1.74 3.45
N GLY A 164 19.49 1.52 2.99
CA GLY A 164 20.55 0.88 3.77
C GLY A 164 20.46 -0.64 3.77
N PRO A 165 21.42 -1.32 4.41
CA PRO A 165 21.40 -2.77 4.54
C PRO A 165 20.06 -3.24 5.10
N VAL A 166 19.44 -4.22 4.44
CA VAL A 166 18.14 -4.81 4.81
C VAL A 166 16.98 -3.82 5.01
N GLY A 167 17.10 -2.57 4.52
CA GLY A 167 16.06 -1.55 4.67
C GLY A 167 15.99 -0.92 6.07
N SER A 168 17.14 -0.69 6.71
CA SER A 168 17.27 -0.12 8.06
C SER A 168 16.63 1.26 8.25
N VAL A 169 16.48 2.05 7.18
CA VAL A 169 15.80 3.35 7.20
C VAL A 169 14.65 3.34 6.20
N GLN A 170 13.45 3.70 6.64
CA GLN A 170 12.27 3.75 5.78
C GLN A 170 11.74 5.16 5.64
N VAL A 171 11.58 5.61 4.40
CA VAL A 171 10.81 6.81 4.05
C VAL A 171 9.43 6.33 3.62
N TYR A 172 8.39 6.88 4.21
CA TYR A 172 7.02 6.49 3.89
C TYR A 172 6.10 7.69 3.72
N LYS A 173 5.08 7.51 2.89
CA LYS A 173 4.02 8.50 2.65
C LYS A 173 2.67 7.80 2.73
N ARG A 174 1.77 8.31 3.57
CA ARG A 174 0.36 7.90 3.56
C ARG A 174 -0.30 8.43 2.28
N VAL A 175 -1.06 7.59 1.59
CA VAL A 175 -1.88 8.00 0.45
C VAL A 175 -3.34 8.18 0.85
N GLY A 176 -4.04 9.05 0.14
CA GLY A 176 -5.43 9.36 0.38
C GLY A 176 -6.35 8.15 0.28
N ASP A 177 -7.42 8.18 1.06
CA ASP A 177 -8.44 7.13 1.06
C ASP A 177 -9.07 6.90 -0.34
N PRO A 178 -9.33 7.95 -1.17
CA PRO A 178 -9.89 7.78 -2.51
C PRO A 178 -8.98 7.05 -3.52
N VAL A 179 -7.68 6.91 -3.23
CA VAL A 179 -6.74 6.24 -4.14
C VAL A 179 -7.14 4.77 -4.27
N THR A 180 -7.31 4.34 -5.51
CA THR A 180 -7.76 2.99 -5.91
C THR A 180 -6.62 2.14 -6.46
N ALA A 181 -5.56 2.76 -6.97
CA ALA A 181 -4.39 2.04 -7.43
C ALA A 181 -3.10 2.88 -7.34
N CYS A 182 -1.97 2.20 -7.20
CA CYS A 182 -0.65 2.79 -7.36
C CYS A 182 0.20 1.93 -8.30
N THR A 183 0.99 2.58 -9.15
CA THR A 183 2.02 1.95 -9.97
C THR A 183 3.37 2.37 -9.41
N GLY A 184 4.24 1.40 -9.13
CA GLY A 184 5.64 1.61 -8.78
C GLY A 184 6.55 1.22 -9.93
N GLU A 185 7.52 2.06 -10.22
CA GLU A 185 8.58 1.79 -11.18
C GLU A 185 9.94 1.75 -10.48
N ALA A 186 10.71 0.69 -10.69
CA ALA A 186 12.09 0.55 -10.25
C ALA A 186 13.02 0.55 -11.46
N ARG A 187 14.01 1.44 -11.45
CA ARG A 187 15.17 1.32 -12.35
C ARG A 187 16.20 0.44 -11.67
N LYS A 188 16.69 -0.58 -12.38
CA LYS A 188 17.77 -1.43 -11.90
C LYS A 188 19.05 -1.16 -12.68
N ASP A 189 20.18 -1.54 -12.10
CA ASP A 189 21.44 -1.57 -12.83
C ASP A 189 21.45 -2.67 -13.91
N ALA A 190 22.50 -2.70 -14.71
CA ALA A 190 22.64 -3.63 -15.82
C ALA A 190 22.67 -5.11 -15.35
N ALA A 191 23.18 -5.35 -14.15
CA ALA A 191 23.23 -6.67 -13.52
C ALA A 191 21.91 -7.07 -12.83
N HIS A 192 20.96 -6.14 -12.72
CA HIS A 192 19.69 -6.28 -11.99
C HIS A 192 19.85 -6.56 -10.48
N GLU A 193 21.00 -6.25 -9.92
CA GLU A 193 21.37 -6.48 -8.52
C GLU A 193 20.98 -5.30 -7.62
N ALA A 194 21.10 -4.07 -8.12
CA ALA A 194 20.82 -2.85 -7.36
C ALA A 194 19.65 -2.05 -7.94
N ILE A 195 18.85 -1.41 -7.05
CA ILE A 195 17.83 -0.44 -7.43
C ILE A 195 18.48 0.95 -7.51
N LEU A 196 18.46 1.55 -8.70
CA LEU A 196 19.04 2.86 -9.03
C LEU A 196 18.04 4.02 -8.87
N GLY A 197 16.96 3.79 -8.15
CA GLY A 197 15.87 4.73 -7.94
C GLY A 197 14.51 4.13 -8.27
N ALA A 198 13.51 4.76 -7.69
CA ALA A 198 12.14 4.28 -7.71
C ALA A 198 11.14 5.41 -7.67
N SER A 199 9.96 5.18 -8.23
CA SER A 199 8.86 6.15 -8.19
C SER A 199 7.52 5.45 -8.04
N PHE A 200 6.60 6.12 -7.38
CA PHE A 200 5.20 5.75 -7.30
C PHE A 200 4.32 6.80 -7.95
N GLU A 201 3.30 6.34 -8.68
CA GLU A 201 2.20 7.16 -9.19
C GLU A 201 0.87 6.52 -8.81
N CYS A 202 0.03 7.27 -8.11
CA CYS A 202 -1.25 6.80 -7.57
C CYS A 202 -2.43 7.57 -8.16
N LYS A 203 -3.57 6.87 -8.26
CA LYS A 203 -4.83 7.39 -8.82
C LYS A 203 -6.06 6.88 -8.09
#